data_AF-K2J3I3-F1
#
_entry.id   AF-K2J3I3-F1
#
_cell.length_a   1.000
_cell.length_b   1.000
_cell.length_c   1.000
_cell.angle_alpha   90.00
_cell.angle_beta   90.00
_cell.angle_gamma   90.00
#
_symmetry.space_group_name_H-M   'P 1'
#
loop_
_entity.id
_entity.type
_entity.pdbx_description
1 polymer ?
#
loop_
_entity_poly.entity_id
_entity_poly.type
_entity_poly.pdbx_seq_one_letter_code
_entity_poly.pdbx_strand_id
1 'polypeptide(L)'
;MTLPPDEICRFDREYRLKLVQSYRWDLWGAAYLINGGCSDDGFDYFRDFLISEGKEVFESALAHPDSLSSLAELEDAELEDFRYVIGEAYEQLVGEELPIADIDYPNEPAGEEWDEDDLQELFPKLAALYE
;
A
#
# COMPACT_ATOMS: atom_id res chain seq x y z
N MET A 1 -15.43 -15.79 -15.33
CA MET A 1 -14.16 -16.50 -15.58
C MET A 1 -13.43 -16.53 -14.25
N THR A 2 -13.09 -17.71 -13.75
CA THR A 2 -12.24 -17.87 -12.56
C THR A 2 -10.79 -18.04 -13.01
N LEU A 3 -9.84 -17.37 -12.33
CA LEU A 3 -8.41 -17.55 -12.59
C LEU A 3 -7.99 -18.98 -12.19
N PRO A 4 -7.05 -19.62 -12.90
CA PRO A 4 -6.41 -20.85 -12.41
C PRO A 4 -5.73 -20.64 -11.05
N PRO A 5 -5.68 -21.65 -10.16
CA PRO A 5 -5.02 -21.53 -8.86
C PRO A 5 -3.59 -21.01 -8.92
N ASP A 6 -2.79 -21.48 -9.89
CA ASP A 6 -1.41 -21.01 -10.10
C ASP A 6 -1.32 -19.52 -10.44
N GLU A 7 -2.33 -18.96 -11.12
CA GLU A 7 -2.38 -17.53 -11.41
C GLU A 7 -2.73 -16.71 -10.16
N ILE A 8 -3.58 -17.24 -9.27
CA ILE A 8 -3.87 -16.63 -7.98
C ILE A 8 -2.61 -16.62 -7.09
N CYS A 9 -1.87 -17.73 -7.03
CA CYS A 9 -0.59 -17.77 -6.30
C CYS A 9 0.45 -16.80 -6.85
N ARG A 10 0.51 -16.64 -8.19
CA ARG A 10 1.40 -15.63 -8.80
C ARG A 10 0.96 -14.21 -8.45
N PHE A 11 -0.34 -13.96 -8.46
CA PHE A 11 -0.88 -12.66 -8.06
C PHE A 11 -0.55 -12.34 -6.61
N ASP A 12 -0.75 -13.28 -5.67
CA ASP A 12 -0.35 -13.11 -4.26
C ASP A 12 1.13 -12.74 -4.17
N ARG A 13 2.00 -13.50 -4.84
CA ARG A 13 3.44 -13.24 -4.82
C ARG A 13 3.77 -11.82 -5.30
N GLU A 14 3.17 -11.36 -6.39
CA GLU A 14 3.41 -10.00 -6.89
C GLU A 14 2.85 -8.92 -5.94
N TYR A 15 1.66 -9.13 -5.38
CA TYR A 15 1.08 -8.26 -4.36
C TYR A 15 2.00 -8.15 -3.13
N ARG A 16 2.51 -9.28 -2.61
CA ARG A 16 3.47 -9.28 -1.50
C ARG A 16 4.77 -8.55 -1.84
N LEU A 17 5.29 -8.73 -3.06
CA LEU A 17 6.46 -7.96 -3.51
C LEU A 17 6.19 -6.46 -3.60
N LYS A 18 4.96 -6.05 -3.90
CA LYS A 18 4.56 -4.64 -3.86
C LYS A 18 4.47 -4.11 -2.45
N LEU A 19 3.97 -4.88 -1.48
CA LEU A 19 4.02 -4.51 -0.06
C LEU A 19 5.47 -4.26 0.39
N VAL A 20 6.40 -5.14 0.01
CA VAL A 20 7.83 -4.94 0.32
C VAL A 20 8.38 -3.66 -0.33
N GLN A 21 8.02 -3.38 -1.59
CA GLN A 21 8.46 -2.17 -2.30
C GLN A 21 7.91 -0.88 -1.69
N SER A 22 6.67 -0.90 -1.19
CA SER A 22 6.01 0.27 -0.60
C SER A 22 6.28 0.46 0.89
N TYR A 23 7.04 -0.45 1.54
CA TYR A 23 7.42 -0.30 2.93
C TYR A 23 8.56 0.72 3.10
N ARG A 24 8.20 2.01 3.07
CA ARG A 24 9.13 3.15 3.07
C ARG A 24 8.62 4.27 3.97
N TRP A 25 9.56 4.97 4.62
CA TRP A 25 9.24 6.09 5.51
C TRP A 25 8.53 7.24 4.80
N ASP A 26 8.94 7.58 3.58
CA ASP A 26 8.34 8.67 2.82
C ASP A 26 6.87 8.40 2.43
N LEU A 27 6.54 7.15 2.08
CA LEU A 27 5.15 6.74 1.88
C LEU A 27 4.34 6.73 3.18
N TRP A 28 4.96 6.39 4.31
CA TRP A 28 4.30 6.50 5.62
C TRP A 28 3.96 7.96 5.92
N GLY A 29 4.87 8.90 5.67
CA GLY A 29 4.62 10.32 5.88
C GLY A 29 3.47 10.84 5.01
N ALA A 30 3.38 10.39 3.76
CA ALA A 30 2.23 10.69 2.91
C ALA A 30 0.92 10.09 3.47
N ALA A 31 0.94 8.84 3.93
CA ALA A 31 -0.22 8.19 4.57
C ALA A 31 -0.66 8.95 5.84
N TYR A 32 0.30 9.41 6.64
CA TYR A 32 0.05 10.20 7.84
C TYR A 32 -0.71 11.49 7.53
N LEU A 33 -0.30 12.23 6.49
CA LEU A 33 -1.03 13.43 6.06
C LEU A 33 -2.43 13.10 5.56
N ILE A 34 -2.56 12.05 4.74
CA ILE A 34 -3.85 11.68 4.12
C ILE A 34 -4.88 11.23 5.16
N ASN A 35 -4.44 10.42 6.13
CA ASN A 35 -5.33 9.82 7.13
C ASN A 35 -5.44 10.66 8.42
N GLY A 36 -4.68 11.76 8.55
CA GLY A 36 -4.64 12.59 9.76
C GLY A 36 -3.96 11.90 10.95
N GLY A 37 -2.94 11.09 10.67
CA GLY A 37 -2.28 10.16 11.58
C GLY A 37 -2.06 8.81 10.91
N CYS A 38 -1.07 8.01 11.36
CA CYS A 38 -0.85 6.69 10.78
C CYS A 38 -0.09 5.77 11.74
N SER A 39 -0.74 4.69 12.19
CA SER A 39 -0.12 3.60 12.96
C SER A 39 0.55 2.58 12.03
N ASP A 40 1.24 1.57 12.58
CA ASP A 40 1.75 0.44 11.79
C ASP A 40 0.63 -0.22 10.96
N ASP A 41 -0.50 -0.56 11.60
CA ASP A 41 -1.65 -1.18 10.93
C ASP A 41 -2.29 -0.25 9.89
N GLY A 42 -2.41 1.05 10.20
CA GLY A 42 -2.93 2.04 9.25
C GLY A 42 -2.02 2.17 8.03
N PHE A 43 -0.70 2.10 8.22
CA PHE A 43 0.25 2.14 7.11
C PHE A 43 0.17 0.87 6.25
N ASP A 44 -0.02 -0.27 6.87
CA ASP A 44 -0.32 -1.53 6.21
C ASP A 44 -1.55 -1.42 5.30
N TYR A 45 -2.65 -0.83 5.78
CA TYR A 45 -3.88 -0.67 5.01
C TYR A 45 -3.77 0.41 3.93
N PHE A 46 -2.97 1.44 4.17
CA PHE A 46 -2.61 2.42 3.14
C PHE A 46 -1.84 1.80 1.99
N ARG A 47 -0.90 0.88 2.27
CA ARG A 47 -0.16 0.18 1.20
C ARG A 47 -1.09 -0.71 0.38
N ASP A 48 -2.13 -1.30 0.98
CA ASP A 48 -3.17 -2.03 0.26
C ASP A 48 -3.98 -1.12 -0.66
N PHE A 49 -4.43 0.02 -0.14
CA PHE A 49 -5.09 1.07 -0.92
C PHE A 49 -4.21 1.49 -2.11
N LEU A 50 -2.94 1.83 -1.86
CA LEU A 50 -2.02 2.29 -2.90
C LEU A 50 -1.81 1.26 -4.01
N ILE A 51 -1.80 -0.04 -3.69
CA ILE A 51 -1.71 -1.10 -4.69
C ILE A 51 -3.01 -1.20 -5.50
N SER A 52 -4.17 -1.00 -4.86
CA SER A 52 -5.49 -1.05 -5.50
C SER A 52 -5.71 0.06 -6.53
N GLU A 53 -5.08 1.23 -6.35
CA GLU A 53 -5.09 2.35 -7.30
C GLU A 53 -4.36 2.02 -8.62
N GLY A 54 -3.66 0.88 -8.67
CA GLY A 54 -3.07 0.34 -9.87
C GLY A 54 -1.66 0.84 -10.14
N LYS A 55 -1.07 0.28 -11.20
CA LYS A 55 0.37 0.37 -11.47
C LYS A 55 0.88 1.81 -11.60
N GLU A 56 0.17 2.66 -12.34
CA GLU A 56 0.64 4.02 -12.64
C GLU A 56 0.69 4.88 -11.38
N VAL A 57 -0.34 4.81 -10.53
CA VAL A 57 -0.39 5.52 -9.26
C VAL A 57 0.68 4.98 -8.31
N PHE A 58 0.77 3.65 -8.17
CA PHE A 58 1.76 3.00 -7.31
C PHE A 58 3.20 3.39 -7.67
N GLU A 59 3.55 3.32 -8.96
CA GLU A 59 4.90 3.68 -9.43
C GLU A 59 5.18 5.18 -9.30
N SER A 60 4.19 6.04 -9.54
CA SER A 60 4.30 7.49 -9.34
C SER A 60 4.54 7.83 -7.86
N ALA A 61 3.79 7.21 -6.94
CA ALA A 61 3.93 7.42 -5.51
C ALA A 61 5.30 6.94 -4.99
N LEU A 62 5.80 5.79 -5.48
CA LEU A 62 7.15 5.33 -5.14
C LEU A 62 8.26 6.27 -5.61
N ALA A 63 8.07 6.93 -6.74
CA ALA A 63 9.03 7.92 -7.24
C ALA A 63 8.90 9.25 -6.46
N HIS A 64 7.66 9.68 -6.23
CA HIS A 64 7.31 10.99 -5.67
C HIS A 64 6.01 10.86 -4.84
N PRO A 65 6.06 10.65 -3.50
CA PRO A 65 4.85 10.47 -2.69
C PRO A 65 3.87 11.64 -2.76
N ASP A 66 4.37 12.87 -2.90
CA ASP A 66 3.56 14.10 -3.08
C ASP A 66 2.68 14.06 -4.35
N SER A 67 2.93 13.14 -5.30
CA SER A 67 2.06 12.91 -6.47
C SER A 67 0.68 12.39 -6.12
N LEU A 68 0.50 11.78 -4.93
CA LEU A 68 -0.80 11.31 -4.46
C LEU A 68 -1.83 12.42 -4.38
N SER A 69 -1.40 13.68 -4.19
CA SER A 69 -2.27 14.87 -4.22
C SER A 69 -3.12 15.05 -5.49
N SER A 70 -2.83 14.30 -6.55
CA SER A 70 -3.61 14.29 -7.79
C SER A 70 -4.80 13.31 -7.80
N LEU A 71 -4.91 12.44 -6.80
CA LEU A 71 -6.02 11.51 -6.66
C LEU A 71 -7.29 12.26 -6.25
N ALA A 72 -8.41 11.91 -6.88
CA ALA A 72 -9.67 12.61 -6.71
C ALA A 72 -10.41 12.24 -5.40
N GLU A 73 -10.13 11.07 -4.83
CA GLU A 73 -10.77 10.53 -3.63
C GLU A 73 -9.68 10.08 -2.65
N LEU A 74 -9.15 11.02 -1.86
CA LEU A 74 -8.15 10.82 -0.80
C LEU A 74 -8.76 10.95 0.60
N GLU A 75 -9.94 10.39 0.80
CA GLU A 75 -10.56 10.35 2.12
C GLU A 75 -10.47 8.91 2.65
N ASP A 76 -9.79 8.74 3.80
CA ASP A 76 -9.61 7.44 4.47
C ASP A 76 -8.93 6.41 3.55
N ALA A 77 -7.66 6.65 3.23
CA ALA A 77 -6.86 5.83 2.33
C ALA A 77 -6.38 4.55 3.01
N GLU A 78 -7.30 3.76 3.55
CA GLU A 78 -7.06 2.47 4.21
C GLU A 78 -7.99 1.41 3.61
N LEU A 79 -7.42 0.33 3.09
CA LEU A 79 -8.18 -0.73 2.43
C LEU A 79 -7.80 -2.12 2.91
N GLU A 80 -8.03 -2.38 4.21
CA GLU A 80 -7.71 -3.67 4.84
C GLU A 80 -8.31 -4.85 4.05
N ASP A 81 -9.58 -4.79 3.66
CA ASP A 81 -10.29 -5.90 3.02
C ASP A 81 -9.59 -6.42 1.75
N PHE A 82 -8.83 -5.57 1.05
CA PHE A 82 -8.13 -5.93 -0.19
C PHE A 82 -7.17 -7.12 -0.01
N ARG A 83 -6.51 -7.23 1.15
CA ARG A 83 -5.52 -8.30 1.42
C ARG A 83 -6.16 -9.68 1.55
N TYR A 84 -7.42 -9.75 1.97
CA TYR A 84 -8.12 -11.01 2.20
C TYR A 84 -8.68 -11.62 0.91
N VAL A 85 -9.03 -10.78 -0.07
CA VAL A 85 -9.65 -11.20 -1.35
C VAL A 85 -8.87 -12.29 -2.06
N ILE A 86 -7.53 -12.25 -2.01
CA ILE A 86 -6.66 -13.22 -2.69
C ILE A 86 -6.80 -14.62 -2.06
N GLY A 87 -6.74 -14.68 -0.73
CA GLY A 87 -6.89 -15.92 0.02
C GLY A 87 -8.30 -16.51 -0.12
N GLU A 88 -9.32 -15.67 0.02
CA GLU A 88 -10.71 -16.08 -0.13
C GLU A 88 -11.01 -16.60 -1.55
N ALA A 89 -10.48 -15.95 -2.60
CA ALA A 89 -10.65 -16.40 -3.97
C ALA A 89 -9.99 -17.76 -4.22
N TYR A 90 -8.80 -18.00 -3.62
CA TYR A 90 -8.13 -19.28 -3.70
C TYR A 90 -8.90 -20.37 -2.96
N GLU A 91 -9.31 -20.11 -1.72
CA GLU A 91 -10.05 -21.07 -0.89
C GLU A 91 -11.38 -21.45 -1.52
N GLN A 92 -12.13 -20.48 -2.08
CA GLN A 92 -13.38 -20.76 -2.78
C GLN A 92 -13.18 -21.66 -4.02
N LEU A 93 -12.01 -21.57 -4.67
CA LEU A 93 -11.72 -22.33 -5.89
C LEU A 93 -11.14 -23.72 -5.61
N VAL A 94 -10.26 -23.82 -4.62
CA VAL A 94 -9.44 -25.02 -4.34
C VAL A 94 -9.98 -25.81 -3.13
N GLY A 95 -10.64 -25.14 -2.19
CA GLY A 95 -11.10 -25.71 -0.93
C GLY A 95 -10.00 -25.86 0.12
N GLU A 96 -8.86 -25.19 -0.06
CA GLU A 96 -7.69 -25.20 0.82
C GLU A 96 -7.19 -23.76 1.02
N GLU A 97 -6.45 -23.51 2.09
CA GLU A 97 -5.80 -22.21 2.33
C GLU A 97 -4.76 -21.91 1.24
N LEU A 98 -4.60 -20.62 0.92
CA LEU A 98 -3.58 -20.14 -0.02
C LEU A 98 -2.17 -20.50 0.49
N PRO A 99 -1.32 -21.15 -0.33
CA PRO A 99 0.06 -21.40 0.05
C PRO A 99 0.82 -20.10 0.34
N ILE A 100 1.64 -20.12 1.39
CA ILE A 100 2.45 -18.96 1.78
C ILE A 100 3.49 -18.67 0.69
N ALA A 101 3.50 -17.44 0.17
CA ALA A 101 4.53 -16.99 -0.76
C ALA A 101 5.89 -16.83 -0.07
N ASP A 102 6.94 -17.33 -0.72
CA ASP A 102 8.33 -17.16 -0.29
C ASP A 102 8.80 -15.73 -0.60
N ILE A 103 8.70 -14.85 0.40
CA ILE A 103 8.99 -13.42 0.33
C ILE A 103 9.86 -13.05 1.53
N ASP A 104 10.94 -12.32 1.28
CA ASP A 104 11.79 -11.74 2.31
C ASP A 104 11.24 -10.37 2.70
N TYR A 105 10.69 -10.26 3.91
CA TYR A 105 10.12 -9.02 4.42
C TYR A 105 11.16 -8.26 5.25
N PRO A 106 11.44 -6.98 4.92
CA PRO A 106 12.27 -6.14 5.76
C PRO A 106 11.60 -5.87 7.12
N ASN A 107 12.42 -5.72 8.16
CA ASN A 107 11.93 -5.46 9.53
C ASN A 107 11.64 -3.98 9.78
N GLU A 108 12.13 -3.08 8.92
CA GLU A 108 12.00 -1.63 9.07
C GLU A 108 11.71 -0.98 7.70
N PRO A 109 10.99 0.15 7.66
CA PRO A 109 10.75 0.87 6.42
C PRO A 109 12.07 1.36 5.81
N ALA A 110 12.17 1.31 4.49
CA ALA A 110 13.33 1.85 3.80
C ALA A 110 13.30 3.39 3.73
N GLY A 111 14.49 4.00 3.62
CA GLY A 111 14.65 5.45 3.52
C GLY A 111 14.97 6.10 4.86
N GLU A 112 14.70 7.40 4.97
CA GLU A 112 14.92 8.21 6.16
C GLU A 112 13.57 8.47 6.84
N GLU A 113 13.51 8.21 8.15
CA GLU A 113 12.37 8.59 9.00
C GLU A 113 12.24 10.12 9.04
N TRP A 114 11.03 10.62 9.25
CA TRP A 114 10.67 12.03 9.23
C TRP A 114 10.14 12.48 10.60
N ASP A 115 10.25 13.76 10.90
CA ASP A 115 9.51 14.41 11.98
C ASP A 115 8.22 15.02 11.42
N GLU A 116 7.15 15.10 12.22
CA GLU A 116 5.85 15.63 11.78
C GLU A 116 5.94 17.08 11.25
N ASP A 117 6.83 17.87 11.85
CA ASP A 117 7.12 19.25 11.44
C ASP A 117 7.70 19.35 10.02
N ASP A 118 8.32 18.28 9.50
CA ASP A 118 8.94 18.25 8.16
C ASP A 118 7.91 17.90 7.06
N LEU A 119 6.77 17.29 7.41
CA LEU A 119 5.83 16.73 6.44
C LEU A 119 5.28 17.78 5.46
N GLN A 120 5.08 19.02 5.91
CA GLN A 120 4.62 20.12 5.05
C GLN A 120 5.67 20.50 4.00
N GLU A 121 6.96 20.40 4.33
CA GLU A 121 8.05 20.68 3.39
C GLU A 121 8.32 19.49 2.46
N LEU A 122 8.19 18.27 2.98
CA LEU A 122 8.37 17.02 2.22
C LEU A 122 7.25 16.80 1.19
N PHE A 123 6.01 17.12 1.55
CA PHE A 123 4.81 16.86 0.74
C PHE A 123 3.92 18.11 0.60
N PRO A 124 4.43 19.17 -0.04
CA PRO A 124 3.75 20.47 -0.04
C PRO A 124 2.40 20.46 -0.78
N LYS A 125 2.20 19.58 -1.77
CA LYS A 125 0.91 19.50 -2.46
C LYS A 125 -0.11 18.70 -1.66
N LEU A 126 0.31 17.60 -1.03
CA LEU A 126 -0.54 16.83 -0.13
C LEU A 126 -0.97 17.67 1.07
N ALA A 127 -0.01 18.34 1.74
CA ALA A 127 -0.31 19.17 2.91
C ALA A 127 -1.34 20.26 2.59
N ALA A 128 -1.25 20.90 1.42
CA ALA A 128 -2.18 21.94 0.97
C ALA A 128 -3.63 21.45 0.78
N LEU A 129 -3.90 20.13 0.77
CA LEU A 129 -5.26 19.59 0.72
C LEU A 129 -5.96 19.60 2.09
N TYR A 130 -5.20 19.71 3.18
CA TYR A 130 -5.67 19.54 4.56
C TYR A 130 -5.49 20.80 5.43
N GLU A 131 -5.13 21.94 4.83
CA GLU A 131 -5.04 23.27 5.48
C GLU A 131 -6.40 23.99 5.65
#